data_AF-A0A640Y1F4-F1
#
_entry.id   AF-A0A640Y1F4-F1
#
_cell.length_a   1.000
_cell.length_b   1.000
_cell.length_c   1.000
_cell.angle_alpha   90.00
_cell.angle_beta   90.00
_cell.angle_gamma   90.00
#
_symmetry.space_group_name_H-M   'P 1'
#
loop_
_entity.id
_entity.type
_entity.pdbx_description
1 polymer ?
#
loop_
_entity_poly.entity_id
_entity_poly.type
_entity_poly.pdbx_seq_one_letter_code
_entity_poly.pdbx_strand_id
1 'polypeptide(L)'
;MYLLEFVNQVREAQSYGGLEELPPTGADGSTPLELAMGCRFEPGRMRLSSPQAAAAVAEATGLPVTSDHVSVALPAALAPHAETVAGGRAYGRGSAAG
;
A
#
# COMPACT_ATOMS: atom_id res chain seq x y z
N MET A 1 -11.11 13.14 2.36
CA MET A 1 -10.79 11.93 3.14
C MET A 1 -9.36 12.06 3.60
N TYR A 2 -9.12 12.06 4.91
CA TYR A 2 -7.79 12.19 5.46
C TYR A 2 -7.01 10.88 5.23
N LEU A 3 -5.71 10.96 4.95
CA LEU A 3 -4.84 9.82 4.66
C LEU A 3 -4.97 8.69 5.69
N LEU A 4 -5.08 9.04 6.97
CA LEU A 4 -5.22 8.10 8.08
C LEU A 4 -6.58 7.37 8.07
N GLU A 5 -7.66 8.02 7.65
CA GLU A 5 -8.98 7.37 7.52
C GLU A 5 -8.94 6.28 6.45
N PHE A 6 -8.32 6.58 5.30
CA PHE A 6 -8.12 5.58 4.25
C PHE A 6 -7.30 4.39 4.75
N VAL A 7 -6.19 4.67 5.44
CA VAL A 7 -5.33 3.64 6.03
C VAL A 7 -6.11 2.78 7.02
N ASN A 8 -6.92 3.39 7.89
CA ASN A 8 -7.74 2.66 8.86
C ASN A 8 -8.82 1.82 8.19
N GLN A 9 -9.46 2.32 7.14
CA GLN A 9 -10.42 1.56 6.35
C GLN A 9 -9.78 0.32 5.70
N VAL A 10 -8.57 0.46 5.15
CA VAL A 10 -7.79 -0.66 4.59
C VAL A 10 -7.34 -1.64 5.68
N ARG A 11 -7.05 -1.15 6.89
CA ARG A 11 -6.66 -1.99 8.03
C ARG A 11 -7.83 -2.78 8.58
N GLU A 12 -8.98 -2.14 8.79
CA GLU A 12 -10.20 -2.81 9.24
C GLU A 12 -10.64 -3.90 8.27
N ALA A 13 -10.55 -3.65 6.96
CA ALA A 13 -10.80 -4.64 5.92
C ALA A 13 -9.91 -5.89 6.02
N GLN A 14 -8.70 -5.73 6.57
CA GLN A 14 -7.75 -6.81 6.78
C GLN A 14 -7.78 -7.34 8.23
N SER A 15 -8.80 -6.98 9.01
CA SER A 15 -8.94 -7.34 10.43
C SER A 15 -7.80 -6.84 11.32
N TYR A 16 -7.14 -5.74 10.94
CA TYR A 16 -6.18 -5.03 11.78
C TYR A 16 -6.84 -3.89 12.55
N GLY A 17 -6.35 -3.62 13.76
CA GLY A 17 -6.81 -2.48 14.56
C GLY A 17 -6.39 -1.14 13.94
N GLY A 18 -7.23 -0.10 14.12
CA GLY A 18 -6.94 1.25 13.65
C GLY A 18 -5.66 1.83 14.24
N LEU A 19 -5.09 2.81 13.55
CA LEU A 19 -3.93 3.58 13.96
C LEU A 19 -4.33 5.03 14.25
N GLU A 20 -3.74 5.57 15.32
CA GLU A 20 -3.82 6.99 15.66
C GLU A 20 -2.76 7.80 14.90
N GLU A 21 -1.63 7.17 14.58
CA GLU A 21 -0.54 7.76 13.79
C GLU A 21 0.10 6.74 12.83
N LEU A 22 0.72 7.23 11.75
CA LEU A 22 1.45 6.37 10.82
C LEU A 22 2.73 5.85 11.48
N PRO A 23 3.09 4.57 11.27
CA PRO A 23 4.33 4.03 11.78
C PRO A 23 5.54 4.72 11.14
N PRO A 24 6.71 4.71 11.80
CA PRO A 24 7.93 5.20 11.18
C PRO A 24 8.30 4.38 9.95
N THR A 25 9.15 4.94 9.08
CA THR A 25 9.70 4.23 7.91
C THR A 25 10.37 2.92 8.35
N GLY A 26 10.06 1.83 7.66
CA GLY A 26 10.60 0.52 7.97
C GLY A 26 12.09 0.40 7.71
N ALA A 27 12.77 -0.45 8.48
CA ALA A 27 14.18 -0.76 8.31
C ALA A 27 14.51 -1.30 6.90
N ASP A 28 13.55 -1.97 6.26
CA ASP A 28 13.67 -2.52 4.89
C ASP A 28 13.41 -1.50 3.77
N GLY A 29 13.31 -0.20 4.10
CA GLY A 29 12.94 0.85 3.14
C GLY A 29 11.46 0.82 2.74
N SER A 30 10.61 0.13 3.51
CA SER A 30 9.15 0.20 3.38
C SER A 30 8.65 1.54 3.88
N THR A 31 7.78 2.19 3.11
CA THR A 31 7.22 3.46 3.54
C THR A 31 6.27 3.32 4.72
N PRO A 32 6.09 4.37 5.54
CA PRO A 32 5.07 4.44 6.58
C PRO A 32 3.70 3.93 6.13
N LEU A 33 3.28 4.29 4.91
CA LEU A 33 1.99 3.91 4.35
C LEU A 33 1.90 2.43 3.99
N GLU A 34 2.94 1.85 3.41
CA GLU A 34 3.00 0.42 3.10
C GLU A 34 2.96 -0.42 4.38
N LEU A 35 3.67 0.03 5.42
CA LEU A 35 3.65 -0.63 6.73
C LEU A 35 2.29 -0.48 7.41
N ALA A 36 1.72 0.72 7.37
CA ALA A 36 0.42 0.97 7.99
C ALA A 36 -0.69 0.13 7.34
N MET A 37 -0.66 -0.01 6.02
CA MET A 37 -1.68 -0.76 5.28
C MET A 37 -1.36 -2.25 5.13
N GLY A 38 -0.15 -2.70 5.47
CA GLY A 38 0.27 -4.09 5.25
C GLY A 38 0.34 -4.46 3.76
N CYS A 39 0.62 -3.49 2.89
CA CYS A 39 0.63 -3.65 1.44
C CYS A 39 1.94 -3.15 0.83
N ARG A 40 2.18 -3.48 -0.44
CA ARG A 40 3.29 -2.94 -1.22
C ARG A 40 2.74 -2.05 -2.31
N PHE A 41 3.29 -0.85 -2.43
CA PHE A 41 2.96 0.04 -3.54
C PHE A 41 3.69 -0.39 -4.80
N GLU A 42 2.91 -0.49 -5.88
CA GLU A 42 3.36 -0.62 -7.25
C GLU A 42 2.76 0.53 -8.09
N PRO A 43 3.28 0.80 -9.28
CA PRO A 43 2.72 1.84 -10.15
C PRO A 43 1.23 1.63 -10.40
N GLY A 44 0.40 2.54 -9.88
CA GLY A 44 -1.06 2.53 -10.04
C GLY A 44 -1.84 1.48 -9.23
N ARG A 45 -1.17 0.67 -8.39
CA ARG A 45 -1.84 -0.39 -7.62
C ARG A 45 -1.17 -0.65 -6.27
N MET A 46 -1.94 -1.19 -5.33
CA MET A 46 -1.45 -1.69 -4.05
C MET A 46 -1.56 -3.21 -4.04
N ARG A 47 -0.42 -3.88 -3.89
CA ARG A 47 -0.32 -5.34 -3.81
C ARG A 47 -0.46 -5.77 -2.35
N LEU A 48 -1.39 -6.67 -2.08
CA LEU A 48 -1.66 -7.17 -0.74
C LEU A 48 -1.00 -8.53 -0.52
N SER A 49 -1.02 -8.99 0.74
CA SER A 49 -0.40 -10.25 1.15
C SER A 49 -1.16 -11.49 0.68
N SER A 50 -2.45 -11.38 0.37
CA SER A 50 -3.30 -12.50 -0.07
C SER A 50 -4.48 -12.05 -0.93
N PRO A 51 -5.05 -12.95 -1.75
CA PRO A 51 -6.26 -12.65 -2.53
C PRO A 51 -7.46 -12.27 -1.66
N GLN A 52 -7.60 -12.90 -0.49
CA GLN A 52 -8.68 -12.59 0.46
C GLN A 52 -8.56 -11.17 0.99
N ALA A 53 -7.34 -10.72 1.32
CA ALA A 53 -7.10 -9.34 1.73
C ALA A 53 -7.46 -8.37 0.60
N ALA A 54 -7.06 -8.67 -0.64
CA ALA A 54 -7.34 -7.81 -1.79
C ALA A 54 -8.85 -7.66 -2.03
N ALA A 55 -9.61 -8.75 -1.92
CA ALA A 55 -11.07 -8.72 -2.02
C ALA A 55 -11.69 -7.87 -0.89
N ALA A 56 -11.28 -8.09 0.36
CA ALA A 56 -11.83 -7.33 1.49
C ALA A 56 -11.53 -5.83 1.40
N VAL A 57 -10.31 -5.46 0.97
CA VAL A 57 -9.92 -4.05 0.78
C VAL A 57 -10.67 -3.43 -0.40
N ALA A 58 -10.87 -4.16 -1.50
CA ALA A 58 -11.67 -3.68 -2.62
C ALA A 58 -13.12 -3.39 -2.20
N GLU A 59 -13.75 -4.30 -1.45
CA GLU A 59 -15.11 -4.11 -0.92
C GLU A 59 -15.18 -2.91 0.03
N ALA A 60 -14.21 -2.77 0.93
CA ALA A 60 -14.19 -1.68 1.89
C ALA A 60 -13.96 -0.32 1.23
N THR A 61 -13.06 -0.23 0.25
CA THR A 61 -12.65 1.03 -0.39
C THR A 61 -13.42 1.38 -1.65
N GLY A 62 -14.19 0.43 -2.20
CA GLY A 62 -14.86 0.56 -3.50
C GLY A 62 -13.90 0.55 -4.70
N LEU A 63 -12.62 0.19 -4.49
CA LEU A 63 -11.60 0.17 -5.54
C LEU A 63 -11.57 -1.21 -6.22
N PRO A 64 -11.38 -1.27 -7.54
CA PRO A 64 -11.37 -2.54 -8.26
C PRO A 64 -10.15 -3.40 -7.92
N VAL A 65 -10.36 -4.71 -7.76
CA VAL A 65 -9.29 -5.72 -7.75
C VAL A 65 -8.74 -5.86 -9.18
N THR A 66 -7.42 -5.92 -9.29
CA THR A 66 -6.71 -6.15 -10.57
C THR A 66 -6.78 -7.62 -11.00
N SER A 67 -6.41 -7.91 -12.25
CA SER A 67 -6.44 -9.27 -12.81
C SER A 67 -5.51 -10.29 -12.13
N ASP A 68 -4.56 -9.84 -11.32
CA ASP A 68 -3.65 -10.71 -10.53
C ASP A 68 -4.33 -11.22 -9.23
N HIS A 69 -5.54 -10.76 -8.93
CA HIS A 69 -6.36 -11.14 -7.78
C HIS A 69 -5.75 -10.86 -6.40
N VAL A 70 -4.50 -10.39 -6.31
CA VAL A 70 -3.85 -10.00 -5.04
C VAL A 70 -3.54 -8.51 -4.96
N SER A 71 -3.85 -7.73 -6.00
CA SER A 71 -3.61 -6.29 -6.03
C SER A 71 -4.90 -5.51 -6.27
N VAL A 72 -5.04 -4.35 -5.62
CA VAL A 72 -6.19 -3.44 -5.74
C VAL A 72 -5.72 -2.14 -6.39
N ALA A 73 -6.57 -1.50 -7.19
CA ALA A 73 -6.27 -0.21 -7.79
C ALA A 73 -5.95 0.83 -6.71
N LEU A 74 -4.99 1.71 -7.00
CA LEU A 74 -4.60 2.76 -6.08
C LEU A 74 -5.45 4.02 -6.30
N PRO A 75 -5.90 4.70 -5.24
CA PRO A 75 -6.55 6.01 -5.38
C PRO A 75 -5.65 7.01 -6.12
N ALA A 76 -6.22 7.85 -6.97
CA ALA A 76 -5.48 8.89 -7.69
C ALA A 76 -4.68 9.83 -6.76
N ALA A 77 -5.19 10.08 -5.56
CA ALA A 77 -4.49 10.88 -4.54
C ALA A 77 -3.17 10.25 -4.05
N LEU A 78 -3.04 8.92 -4.15
CA LEU A 78 -1.84 8.18 -3.73
C LEU A 78 -0.93 7.80 -4.90
N ALA A 79 -1.36 8.01 -6.14
CA ALA A 79 -0.55 7.77 -7.34
C ALA A 79 0.86 8.38 -7.28
N PRO A 80 1.05 9.67 -6.96
CA PRO A 80 2.41 10.25 -6.91
C PRO A 80 3.27 9.63 -5.80
N HIS A 81 2.66 9.17 -4.70
CA HIS A 81 3.38 8.46 -3.64
C HIS A 81 3.84 7.08 -4.12
N ALA A 82 2.96 6.31 -4.75
CA ALA A 82 3.33 4.99 -5.28
C ALA A 82 4.39 5.08 -6.38
N GLU A 83 4.34 6.09 -7.25
CA GLU A 83 5.39 6.34 -8.24
C GLU A 83 6.73 6.69 -7.59
N THR A 84 6.71 7.53 -6.54
CA THR A 84 7.92 7.87 -5.77
C THR A 84 8.54 6.64 -5.11
N VAL A 85 7.70 5.76 -4.53
CA VAL A 85 8.16 4.53 -3.87
C VAL A 85 8.67 3.51 -4.88
N ALA A 86 7.95 3.30 -5.99
CA ALA A 86 8.37 2.42 -7.06
C ALA A 86 9.67 2.90 -7.71
N GLY A 87 9.78 4.21 -7.96
CA GLY A 87 10.99 4.86 -8.44
C GLY A 87 12.16 4.70 -7.47
N GLY A 88 11.96 5.04 -6.19
CA GLY A 88 12.99 4.89 -5.14
C GLY A 88 13.53 3.46 -5.03
N ARG A 89 12.69 2.44 -5.23
CA ARG A 89 13.13 1.02 -5.28
C ARG A 89 13.90 0.67 -6.54
N ALA A 90 13.51 1.21 -7.69
CA ALA A 90 14.24 1.02 -8.93
C ALA A 90 15.65 1.63 -8.85
N TYR A 91 15.80 2.78 -8.19
CA TYR A 91 17.10 3.43 -7.97
C TYR A 91 17.90 2.77 -6.82
N GLY A 92 17.25 2.29 -5.76
CA GLY A 92 17.92 1.62 -4.64
C GLY A 92 18.53 0.25 -4.98
N ARG A 93 18.07 -0.40 -6.06
CA ARG A 93 18.66 -1.64 -6.58
C ARG A 93 19.87 -1.41 -7.50
N GLY A 94 20.27 -0.16 -7.73
CA GLY A 94 21.44 0.21 -8.53
C GLY A 94 22.74 0.43 -7.75
N SER A 95 22.68 0.58 -6.41
CA SER A 95 23.84 0.99 -5.60
C SER A 95 24.44 -0.09 -4.70
N ALA A 96 24.16 -1.38 -4.96
CA ALA A 96 24.81 -2.51 -4.27
C ALA A 96 25.84 -3.24 -5.16
N ALA A 97 26.44 -2.53 -6.12
CA ALA A 97 27.57 -3.00 -6.91
C ALA A 97 28.61 -1.86 -7.00
N GLY A 98 29.53 -1.83 -6.03
CA GLY A 98 30.64 -0.89 -5.96
C GLY A 98 31.54 -1.19 -4.78
#